data_AF-A0A374AJ11-F1
#
_entry.id   AF-A0A374AJ11-F1
#
_cell.length_a   1.000
_cell.length_b   1.000
_cell.length_c   1.000
_cell.angle_alpha   90.00
_cell.angle_beta   90.00
_cell.angle_gamma   90.00
#
_symmetry.space_group_name_H-M   'P 1'
#
loop_
_entity.id
_entity.type
_entity.pdbx_description
1 polymer ?
#
loop_
_entity_poly.entity_id
_entity_poly.type
_entity_poly.pdbx_seq_one_letter_code
_entity_poly.pdbx_strand_id
1 'polypeptide(L)'
;MKLFQVIFPQNSKMCKEKYLTNRKISDRLNFGKGKTLYRRGNMEWIVEQTLLYDFYGELLTEHQKEIYEDHVLNDLSPSEIAGEHGITRQAAYDMIRRCNKILAGYERKLHLVEKFLRTKEKVSEIHLLAKSILDAEDQEQMKTEIRKIEQVSNGILEDL
;
A
#
# COMPACT_ATOMS: atom_id res chain seq x y z
N MET A 1 10.12 4.35 8.65
CA MET A 1 8.95 4.28 7.75
C MET A 1 8.75 5.64 7.11
N LYS A 2 9.33 5.89 5.94
CA LYS A 2 9.36 7.22 5.30
C LYS A 2 8.02 7.63 4.65
N LEU A 3 7.05 6.72 4.54
CA LEU A 3 5.84 6.92 3.73
C LEU A 3 4.49 6.75 4.45
N PHE A 4 4.49 6.53 5.77
CA PHE A 4 3.25 6.64 6.56
C PHE A 4 2.62 8.04 6.39
N GLN A 5 3.44 9.08 6.15
CA GLN A 5 3.00 10.46 5.94
C GLN A 5 2.42 10.77 4.55
N VAL A 6 2.80 10.05 3.49
CA VAL A 6 2.31 10.37 2.12
C VAL A 6 0.92 9.78 1.89
N ILE A 7 0.62 8.63 2.49
CA ILE A 7 -0.69 7.97 2.39
C ILE A 7 -1.66 8.47 3.49
N PHE A 8 -1.14 8.97 4.62
CA PHE A 8 -1.94 9.54 5.72
C PHE A 8 -1.46 10.95 6.10
N PRO A 9 -2.09 12.02 5.58
CA PRO A 9 -1.75 13.38 5.97
C PRO A 9 -2.51 13.73 7.27
N GLN A 10 -1.81 13.69 8.41
CA GLN A 10 -2.19 14.50 9.56
C GLN A 10 -1.28 15.73 9.58
N ASN A 11 -1.86 16.89 9.23
CA ASN A 11 -1.29 18.23 9.18
C ASN A 11 -0.42 18.67 7.97
N SER A 12 -1.07 19.49 7.13
CA SER A 12 -0.63 20.82 6.66
C SER A 12 0.68 20.94 5.85
N LYS A 13 0.45 20.98 4.53
CA LYS A 13 1.25 21.60 3.44
C LYS A 13 2.35 20.74 2.83
N MET A 14 2.18 20.53 1.52
CA MET A 14 3.18 20.08 0.54
C MET A 14 3.21 18.57 0.23
N CYS A 15 2.08 18.01 -0.22
CA CYS A 15 2.11 16.96 -1.24
C CYS A 15 0.90 17.15 -2.15
N LYS A 16 1.15 17.28 -3.45
CA LYS A 16 0.21 17.77 -4.46
C LYS A 16 -1.10 16.98 -4.47
N GLU A 17 -2.17 17.73 -4.55
CA GLU A 17 -3.61 17.44 -4.36
C GLU A 17 -4.23 16.51 -5.42
N LYS A 18 -3.48 15.56 -6.01
CA LYS A 18 -3.96 14.72 -7.12
C LYS A 18 -4.05 13.22 -6.86
N TYR A 19 -3.56 12.72 -5.72
CA TYR A 19 -3.38 11.28 -5.49
C TYR A 19 -4.35 10.67 -4.47
N LEU A 20 -5.30 11.45 -3.94
CA LEU A 20 -6.23 11.04 -2.89
C LEU A 20 -7.69 11.18 -3.34
N THR A 21 -8.07 10.54 -4.45
CA THR A 21 -9.47 10.20 -4.68
C THR A 21 -9.78 8.85 -4.05
N ASN A 22 -10.02 8.90 -2.75
CA ASN A 22 -10.76 7.91 -1.97
C ASN A 22 -12.13 7.65 -2.64
N ARG A 23 -12.23 6.59 -3.45
CA ARG A 23 -13.47 5.85 -3.68
C ARG A 23 -13.17 4.52 -4.38
N LYS A 24 -13.43 3.41 -3.66
CA LYS A 24 -13.47 1.99 -4.12
C LYS A 24 -12.16 1.19 -4.16
N ILE A 25 -11.39 1.16 -3.07
CA ILE A 25 -10.32 0.15 -2.90
C ILE A 25 -10.86 -1.16 -2.26
N SER A 26 -12.01 -1.11 -1.57
CA SER A 26 -12.64 -2.28 -0.91
C SER A 26 -13.21 -3.33 -1.88
N ASP A 27 -13.49 -2.99 -3.14
CA ASP A 27 -14.35 -3.84 -3.97
C ASP A 27 -13.63 -4.90 -4.82
N ARG A 28 -12.29 -5.05 -4.75
CA ARG A 28 -11.59 -5.91 -5.74
C ARG A 28 -10.36 -6.71 -5.28
N LEU A 29 -10.24 -7.05 -4.01
CA LEU A 29 -9.23 -8.03 -3.55
C LEU A 29 -9.85 -9.42 -3.30
N ASN A 30 -10.51 -9.97 -4.32
CA ASN A 30 -10.75 -11.42 -4.39
C ASN A 30 -9.56 -12.07 -5.10
N PHE A 31 -8.46 -12.29 -4.37
CA PHE A 31 -7.29 -13.03 -4.87
C PHE A 31 -7.56 -14.54 -4.84
N GLY A 32 -8.47 -14.97 -5.72
CA GLY A 32 -8.64 -16.37 -6.11
C GLY A 32 -7.47 -16.81 -6.99
N LYS A 33 -6.76 -17.85 -6.53
CA LYS A 33 -5.81 -18.74 -7.22
C LYS A 33 -5.50 -18.39 -8.68
N GLY A 34 -4.25 -17.95 -8.91
CA GLY A 34 -3.52 -18.11 -10.16
C GLY A 34 -4.15 -17.49 -11.40
N LYS A 35 -3.73 -16.27 -11.75
CA LYS A 35 -3.74 -15.71 -13.12
C LYS A 35 -2.84 -14.47 -13.18
N THR A 36 -1.84 -14.51 -14.05
CA THR A 36 -1.02 -13.38 -14.47
C THR A 36 -1.89 -12.25 -15.03
N LEU A 37 -1.85 -11.03 -14.49
CA LEU A 37 -2.54 -9.88 -15.11
C LEU A 37 -1.90 -8.52 -14.77
N TYR A 38 -0.80 -8.21 -15.47
CA TYR A 38 -0.36 -6.84 -15.71
C TYR A 38 -1.28 -6.22 -16.77
N ARG A 39 -2.34 -5.51 -16.35
CA ARG A 39 -2.96 -4.35 -17.03
C ARG A 39 -4.25 -3.96 -16.31
N ARG A 40 -4.14 -3.04 -15.35
CA ARG A 40 -5.20 -2.08 -14.99
C ARG A 40 -4.53 -0.95 -14.21
N GLY A 41 -4.67 0.28 -14.74
CA GLY A 41 -4.30 1.56 -14.12
C GLY A 41 -2.84 1.74 -13.71
N ASN A 42 -2.06 2.56 -14.43
CA ASN A 42 -0.71 2.96 -14.03
C ASN A 42 -0.62 3.48 -12.59
N MET A 43 -1.73 4.02 -12.03
CA MET A 43 -1.77 4.50 -10.64
C MET A 43 -1.90 3.39 -9.59
N GLU A 44 -2.63 2.30 -9.85
CA GLU A 44 -2.76 1.19 -8.88
C GLU A 44 -1.43 0.46 -8.73
N TRP A 45 -0.69 0.33 -9.84
CA TRP A 45 0.60 -0.34 -9.87
C TRP A 45 1.71 0.44 -9.15
N ILE A 46 1.79 1.76 -9.34
CA ILE A 46 2.80 2.59 -8.66
C ILE A 46 2.59 2.55 -7.15
N VAL A 47 1.34 2.70 -6.69
CA VAL A 47 1.00 2.62 -5.25
C VAL A 47 1.38 1.26 -4.67
N GLU A 48 1.15 0.16 -5.40
CA GLU A 48 1.57 -1.17 -5.00
C GLU A 48 3.11 -1.29 -4.90
N GLN A 49 3.86 -0.79 -5.90
CA GLN A 49 5.32 -0.84 -5.86
C GLN A 49 5.92 0.02 -4.73
N THR A 50 5.33 1.18 -4.45
CA THR A 50 5.76 2.03 -3.32
C THR A 50 5.53 1.33 -1.99
N LEU A 51 4.37 0.71 -1.80
CA LEU A 51 4.10 -0.09 -0.59
C LEU A 51 5.08 -1.26 -0.47
N LEU A 52 5.32 -2.00 -1.56
CA LEU A 52 6.29 -3.08 -1.56
C LEU A 52 7.71 -2.59 -1.21
N TYR A 53 8.10 -1.41 -1.71
CA TYR A 53 9.38 -0.78 -1.36
C TYR A 53 9.46 -0.41 0.11
N ASP A 54 8.39 0.14 0.71
CA ASP A 54 8.40 0.51 2.13
C ASP A 54 8.59 -0.68 3.06
N PHE A 55 8.03 -1.84 2.71
CA PHE A 55 8.11 -3.04 3.52
C PHE A 55 9.38 -3.87 3.25
N TYR A 56 9.83 -3.91 1.99
CA TYR A 56 10.89 -4.83 1.56
C TYR A 56 12.11 -4.14 0.94
N GLY A 57 12.12 -2.81 0.83
CA GLY A 57 13.20 -2.04 0.19
C GLY A 57 14.55 -2.19 0.88
N GLU A 58 14.57 -2.38 2.21
CA GLU A 58 15.79 -2.67 2.98
C GLU A 58 16.39 -4.05 2.68
N LEU A 59 15.68 -4.92 1.95
CA LEU A 59 16.18 -6.22 1.50
C LEU A 59 16.89 -6.14 0.14
N LEU A 60 16.83 -4.99 -0.53
CA LEU A 60 17.58 -4.73 -1.76
C LEU A 60 19.03 -4.36 -1.42
N THR A 61 19.96 -4.62 -2.34
CA THR A 61 21.33 -4.08 -2.20
C THR A 61 21.32 -2.56 -2.35
N GLU A 62 22.28 -1.84 -1.76
CA GLU A 62 22.34 -0.38 -1.83
C GLU A 62 22.16 0.17 -3.26
N HIS A 63 22.90 -0.36 -4.23
CA HIS A 63 22.81 0.07 -5.63
C HIS A 63 21.43 -0.20 -6.27
N GLN A 64 20.76 -1.29 -5.89
CA GLN A 64 19.39 -1.58 -6.34
C GLN A 64 18.40 -0.62 -5.72
N LYS A 65 18.60 -0.29 -4.44
CA LYS A 65 17.76 0.60 -3.65
C LYS A 65 17.80 2.02 -4.24
N GLU A 66 18.98 2.56 -4.49
CA GLU A 66 19.15 3.89 -5.12
C GLU A 66 18.39 4.01 -6.44
N ILE A 67 18.66 3.09 -7.39
CA ILE A 67 18.00 3.08 -8.70
C ILE A 67 16.48 2.91 -8.58
N TYR A 68 16.02 2.08 -7.65
CA TYR A 68 14.60 1.80 -7.49
C TYR A 68 13.86 2.92 -6.76
N GLU A 69 14.53 3.60 -5.82
CA GLU A 69 14.02 4.80 -5.13
C GLU A 69 13.80 5.93 -6.13
N ASP A 70 14.73 6.15 -7.05
CA ASP A 70 14.58 7.12 -8.13
C ASP A 70 13.38 6.82 -9.04
N HIS A 71 13.16 5.54 -9.32
CA HIS A 71 12.02 5.12 -10.13
C HIS A 71 10.68 5.29 -9.40
N VAL A 72 10.60 4.88 -8.14
CA VAL A 72 9.32 4.74 -7.41
C VAL A 72 8.95 5.99 -6.60
N LEU A 73 9.94 6.72 -6.08
CA LEU A 73 9.71 7.93 -5.28
C LEU A 73 9.90 9.21 -6.08
N ASN A 74 10.89 9.24 -6.98
CA ASN A 74 11.21 10.44 -7.76
C ASN A 74 10.53 10.46 -9.14
N ASP A 75 9.77 9.42 -9.50
CA ASP A 75 9.09 9.25 -10.80
C ASP A 75 10.05 9.37 -12.00
N LEU A 76 11.31 8.99 -11.81
CA LEU A 76 12.30 9.03 -12.89
C LEU A 76 12.06 7.90 -13.89
N SER A 77 12.15 8.26 -15.17
CA SER A 77 12.13 7.29 -16.25
C SER A 77 13.45 6.49 -16.32
N PRO A 78 13.46 5.30 -16.94
CA PRO A 78 14.69 4.54 -17.13
C PRO A 78 15.78 5.29 -17.92
N SER A 79 15.39 6.29 -18.71
CA SER A 79 16.33 7.14 -19.44
C SER A 79 16.99 8.18 -18.52
N GLU A 80 16.23 8.76 -17.59
CA GLU A 80 16.74 9.73 -16.61
C GLU A 80 17.67 9.02 -15.60
N ILE A 81 17.23 7.88 -15.07
CA ILE A 81 18.04 7.03 -14.17
C ILE A 81 19.36 6.62 -14.86
N ALA A 82 19.30 6.26 -16.14
CA ALA A 82 20.51 5.93 -16.90
C ALA A 82 21.50 7.10 -16.97
N GLY A 83 20.99 8.32 -17.13
CA GLY A 83 21.80 9.54 -17.12
C GLY A 83 22.44 9.83 -15.76
N GLU A 84 21.68 9.71 -14.67
CA GLU A 84 22.16 10.01 -13.31
C GLU A 84 23.18 8.98 -12.80
N HIS A 85 22.96 7.70 -13.11
CA HIS A 85 23.81 6.60 -12.63
C HIS A 85 24.92 6.21 -13.60
N GLY A 86 25.01 6.86 -14.77
CA GLY A 86 26.03 6.56 -15.79
C GLY A 86 25.90 5.15 -16.39
N ILE A 87 24.69 4.57 -16.37
CA ILE A 87 24.40 3.23 -16.89
C ILE A 87 23.62 3.31 -18.21
N THR A 88 23.49 2.18 -18.91
CA THR A 88 22.64 2.16 -20.11
C THR A 88 21.16 2.17 -19.73
N ARG A 89 20.30 2.76 -20.59
CA ARG A 89 18.84 2.69 -20.42
C ARG A 89 18.33 1.25 -20.23
N GLN A 90 18.95 0.29 -20.92
CA GLN A 90 18.62 -1.13 -20.79
C GLN A 90 18.99 -1.66 -19.41
N ALA A 91 20.18 -1.32 -18.89
CA ALA A 91 20.59 -1.70 -17.55
C ALA A 91 19.68 -1.11 -16.47
N ALA A 92 19.27 0.15 -16.59
CA ALA A 92 18.30 0.78 -15.69
C ALA A 92 16.94 0.06 -15.72
N TYR A 93 16.41 -0.21 -16.92
CA TYR A 93 15.17 -0.96 -17.09
C TYR A 93 15.22 -2.36 -16.47
N ASP A 94 16.32 -3.09 -16.71
CA ASP A 94 16.51 -4.43 -16.17
C ASP A 94 16.72 -4.42 -14.65
N MET A 95 17.29 -3.35 -14.09
CA MET A 95 17.40 -3.18 -12.63
C MET A 95 16.02 -3.01 -12.00
N ILE A 96 15.21 -2.08 -12.51
CA ILE A 96 13.83 -1.84 -12.03
C ILE A 96 13.02 -3.13 -12.09
N ARG A 97 13.08 -3.84 -13.24
CA ARG A 97 12.36 -5.10 -13.44
C ARG A 97 12.81 -6.19 -12.47
N ARG A 98 14.11 -6.26 -12.13
CA ARG A 98 14.63 -7.22 -11.15
C ARG A 98 14.14 -6.88 -9.74
N CYS A 99 14.21 -5.61 -9.33
CA CYS A 99 13.72 -5.16 -8.02
C CYS A 99 12.22 -5.49 -7.85
N ASN A 100 11.38 -5.17 -8.83
CA ASN A 100 9.95 -5.55 -8.83
C ASN A 100 9.74 -7.04 -8.57
N LYS A 101 10.52 -7.91 -9.22
CA LYS A 101 10.42 -9.37 -9.04
C LYS A 101 10.85 -9.82 -7.64
N ILE A 102 11.88 -9.19 -7.08
CA ILE A 102 12.39 -9.48 -5.74
C ILE A 102 11.35 -9.10 -4.69
N LEU A 103 10.86 -7.86 -4.72
CA LEU A 103 9.87 -7.34 -3.77
C LEU A 103 8.56 -8.11 -3.84
N ALA A 104 8.03 -8.36 -5.05
CA ALA A 104 6.85 -9.21 -5.23
C ALA A 104 7.10 -10.66 -4.79
N GLY A 105 8.34 -11.14 -4.85
CA GLY A 105 8.75 -12.44 -4.34
C GLY A 105 8.68 -12.52 -2.82
N TYR A 106 9.05 -11.45 -2.11
CA TYR A 106 8.88 -11.35 -0.67
C TYR A 106 7.42 -11.27 -0.27
N GLU A 107 6.60 -10.47 -0.97
CA GLU A 107 5.17 -10.39 -0.68
C GLU A 107 4.47 -11.74 -0.83
N ARG A 108 4.77 -12.51 -1.88
CA ARG A 108 4.23 -13.87 -2.06
C ARG A 108 4.60 -14.86 -0.94
N LYS A 109 5.61 -14.56 -0.13
CA LYS A 109 6.07 -15.44 0.95
C LYS A 109 5.61 -14.94 2.31
N LEU A 110 5.61 -13.63 2.52
CA LEU A 110 5.42 -13.01 3.84
C LEU A 110 4.03 -12.38 3.99
N HIS A 111 3.39 -11.99 2.89
CA HIS A 111 2.05 -11.38 2.86
C HIS A 111 1.92 -10.17 3.80
N LEU A 112 3.00 -9.40 4.03
CA LEU A 112 2.98 -8.32 5.02
C LEU A 112 2.14 -7.14 4.54
N VAL A 113 2.22 -6.80 3.25
CA VAL A 113 1.43 -5.70 2.69
C VAL A 113 -0.05 -6.08 2.71
N GLU A 114 -0.40 -7.29 2.29
CA GLU A 114 -1.77 -7.81 2.37
C GLU A 114 -2.33 -7.79 3.80
N LYS A 115 -1.57 -8.31 4.77
CA LYS A 115 -1.96 -8.28 6.19
C LYS A 115 -2.15 -6.85 6.68
N PHE A 116 -1.21 -5.96 6.37
CA PHE A 116 -1.28 -4.55 6.76
C PHE A 116 -2.53 -3.85 6.20
N LEU A 117 -2.83 -4.05 4.92
CA LEU A 117 -4.02 -3.47 4.27
C LEU A 117 -5.31 -4.00 4.89
N ARG A 118 -5.37 -5.30 5.19
CA ARG A 118 -6.53 -5.93 5.85
C ARG A 118 -6.74 -5.39 7.26
N THR A 119 -5.67 -5.29 8.05
CA THR A 119 -5.74 -4.69 9.39
C THR A 119 -6.21 -3.23 9.30
N LYS A 120 -5.68 -2.46 8.36
CA LYS A 120 -6.09 -1.06 8.13
C LYS A 120 -7.58 -0.94 7.79
N GLU A 121 -8.11 -1.82 6.95
CA GLU A 121 -9.53 -1.86 6.60
C GLU A 121 -10.40 -2.12 7.84
N LYS A 122 -10.07 -3.14 8.63
CA LYS A 122 -10.77 -3.47 9.88
C LYS A 122 -10.72 -2.31 10.89
N VAL A 123 -9.57 -1.64 11.03
CA VAL A 123 -9.45 -0.45 11.89
C VAL A 123 -10.31 0.71 11.37
N SER A 124 -10.38 0.90 10.04
CA SER A 124 -11.26 1.91 9.45
C SER A 124 -12.74 1.59 9.68
N GLU A 125 -13.12 0.32 9.63
CA GLU A 125 -14.47 -0.13 9.96
C GLU A 125 -14.81 0.17 11.42
N ILE A 126 -13.92 -0.17 12.36
CA ILE A 126 -14.08 0.18 13.79
C ILE A 126 -14.29 1.69 13.96
N HIS A 127 -13.54 2.52 13.24
CA HIS A 127 -13.68 3.98 13.31
C HIS A 127 -15.05 4.46 12.80
N LEU A 128 -15.59 3.84 11.76
CA LEU A 128 -16.93 4.15 11.25
C LEU A 128 -18.02 3.71 12.24
N LEU A 129 -17.91 2.49 12.78
CA LEU A 129 -18.83 1.97 13.81
C LEU A 129 -18.82 2.87 15.06
N ALA A 130 -17.63 3.32 15.49
CA ALA A 130 -17.49 4.22 16.62
C ALA A 130 -18.16 5.58 16.38
N LYS A 131 -18.15 6.10 15.15
CA LYS A 131 -18.92 7.30 14.79
C LYS A 131 -20.42 7.03 14.79
N SER A 132 -20.86 5.90 14.24
CA SER A 132 -22.27 5.51 14.24
C SER A 132 -22.85 5.31 15.65
N ILE A 133 -22.00 4.99 16.64
CA ILE A 133 -22.40 4.99 18.06
C ILE A 133 -22.76 6.40 18.55
N LEU A 134 -22.01 7.42 18.14
CA LEU A 134 -22.28 8.81 18.54
C LEU A 134 -23.59 9.34 17.93
N ASP A 135 -23.94 8.82 16.75
CA ASP A 135 -25.15 9.18 16.02
C ASP A 135 -26.36 8.28 16.39
N ALA A 136 -26.19 7.32 17.31
CA ALA A 136 -27.24 6.37 17.67
C ALA A 136 -28.38 7.04 18.47
N GLU A 137 -29.62 6.79 18.06
CA GLU A 137 -30.80 7.39 18.71
C GLU A 137 -31.30 6.57 19.91
N ASP A 138 -30.91 5.30 20.00
CA ASP A 138 -31.32 4.39 21.07
C ASP A 138 -30.21 3.45 21.56
N GLN A 139 -30.42 2.85 22.73
CA GLN A 139 -29.45 1.96 23.37
C GLN A 139 -29.26 0.63 22.63
N GLU A 140 -30.25 0.14 21.89
CA GLU A 140 -30.12 -1.13 21.17
C GLU A 140 -29.27 -0.97 19.91
N GLN A 141 -29.40 0.16 19.20
CA GLN A 141 -28.51 0.54 18.11
C GLN A 141 -27.07 0.68 18.62
N MET A 142 -26.86 1.41 19.73
CA MET A 142 -25.54 1.55 20.34
C MET A 142 -24.90 0.20 20.71
N LYS A 143 -25.64 -0.70 21.38
CA LYS A 143 -25.15 -2.04 21.71
C LYS A 143 -24.82 -2.85 20.47
N THR A 144 -25.59 -2.70 19.41
CA THR A 144 -25.37 -3.41 18.13
C THR A 144 -24.04 -2.99 17.50
N GLU A 145 -23.76 -1.69 17.43
CA GLU A 145 -22.50 -1.19 16.88
C GLU A 145 -21.29 -1.57 17.76
N ILE A 146 -21.44 -1.55 19.09
CA ILE A 146 -20.40 -2.04 20.02
C ILE A 146 -20.08 -3.51 19.77
N ARG A 147 -21.09 -4.37 19.61
CA ARG A 147 -20.87 -5.80 19.30
C ARG A 147 -20.14 -6.00 17.97
N LYS A 148 -20.43 -5.19 16.95
CA LYS A 148 -19.70 -5.23 15.68
C LYS A 148 -18.23 -4.83 15.87
N ILE A 149 -17.97 -3.79 16.67
CA ILE A 149 -16.58 -3.40 17.01
C ILE A 149 -15.83 -4.55 17.68
N GLU A 150 -16.45 -5.24 18.64
CA GLU A 150 -15.85 -6.42 19.28
C GLU A 150 -15.53 -7.53 18.28
N GLN A 151 -16.46 -7.82 17.35
CA GLN A 151 -16.24 -8.82 16.29
C GLN A 151 -15.08 -8.45 15.38
N VAL A 152 -15.04 -7.21 14.88
CA VAL A 152 -13.97 -6.73 14.00
C VAL A 152 -12.63 -6.73 14.73
N SER A 153 -12.61 -6.29 15.99
CA SER A 153 -11.41 -6.30 16.84
C SER A 153 -10.87 -7.72 17.06
N ASN A 154 -11.73 -8.68 17.40
CA ASN A 154 -11.33 -10.09 17.55
C ASN A 154 -10.78 -10.64 16.24
N GLY A 155 -11.41 -10.30 15.10
CA GLY A 155 -10.91 -10.68 13.79
C GLY A 155 -9.54 -10.07 13.45
N ILE A 156 -9.14 -8.93 14.01
CA ILE A 156 -7.76 -8.40 13.86
C ILE A 156 -6.79 -9.25 14.68
N LEU A 157 -7.17 -9.63 15.90
CA LEU A 157 -6.31 -10.41 16.80
C LEU A 157 -6.00 -11.81 16.27
N GLU A 158 -6.94 -12.44 15.57
CA GLU A 158 -6.75 -13.76 14.94
C GLU A 158 -5.83 -13.73 13.69
N ASP A 159 -5.64 -12.55 13.09
CA ASP A 159 -4.89 -12.35 11.85
C ASP A 159 -3.39 -12.10 12.03
N LEU A 160 -2.97 -11.82 13.27
CA LEU A 160 -1.59 -11.52 13.68
C LEU A 160 -0.78 -12.79 13.90
#